data_AF-A0A8X6VT68-F1
#
_entry.id   AF-A0A8X6VT68-F1
#
_cell.length_a   1.000
_cell.length_b   1.000
_cell.length_c   1.000
_cell.angle_alpha   90.00
_cell.angle_beta   90.00
_cell.angle_gamma   90.00
#
_symmetry.space_group_name_H-M   'P 1'
#
loop_
_entity.id
_entity.type
_entity.pdbx_description
1 polymer ?
#
loop_
_entity_poly.entity_id
_entity_poly.type
_entity_poly.pdbx_seq_one_letter_code
_entity_poly.pdbx_strand_id
1 'polypeptide(L)' 'MLDSCVTHHDTGPALDIMVWGGIGYHSRTPLVRIAGTLNSQRYIPEVFEPVILPYLQSTATAIFQQDNA' A
#
# COMPACT_ATOMS: atom_id res chain seq x y z
N MET A 1 -15.41 35.78 21.51
CA MET A 1 -15.96 34.68 20.67
C MET A 1 -15.28 34.81 19.31
N LEU A 2 -14.16 34.10 19.10
CA LEU A 2 -13.43 34.15 17.84
C LEU A 2 -13.86 32.93 17.03
N ASP A 3 -14.77 33.15 16.07
CA ASP A 3 -15.16 32.13 15.13
C ASP A 3 -13.97 31.79 14.22
N SER A 4 -13.69 30.50 14.18
CA SER A 4 -12.56 29.85 13.56
C SER A 4 -12.59 30.01 12.03
N CYS A 5 -11.54 30.59 11.43
CA CYS A 5 -11.35 30.72 9.98
C CYS A 5 -10.99 29.38 9.32
N VAL A 6 -11.67 28.29 9.66
CA VAL A 6 -11.42 26.98 9.06
C VAL A 6 -12.33 26.81 7.86
N THR A 7 -11.76 27.01 6.67
CA THR A 7 -12.41 26.65 5.41
C THR A 7 -12.30 25.14 5.22
N HIS A 8 -13.40 24.43 5.41
CA HIS A 8 -13.50 23.02 5.03
C HIS A 8 -13.49 22.94 3.51
N HIS A 9 -12.37 22.49 2.94
CA HIS A 9 -12.34 22.10 1.53
C HIS A 9 -12.93 20.70 1.45
N ASP A 10 -14.22 20.61 1.12
CA ASP A 10 -14.80 19.35 0.67
C ASP A 10 -14.18 19.00 -0.69
N THR A 11 -13.12 18.20 -0.66
CA THR A 11 -12.71 17.41 -1.82
C THR A 11 -13.92 16.55 -2.19
N GLY A 12 -14.57 16.83 -3.33
CA GLY A 12 -15.57 15.92 -3.93
C GLY A 12 -15.02 14.50 -4.04
N PRO A 13 -15.84 13.46 -4.32
CA PRO A 13 -15.45 12.06 -4.19
C PRO A 13 -14.10 11.82 -4.87
N ALA A 14 -13.05 11.77 -4.04
CA ALA A 14 -11.70 11.62 -4.53
C ALA A 14 -11.65 10.22 -5.13
N LEU A 15 -11.38 10.13 -6.43
CA LEU A 15 -11.05 8.86 -7.07
C LEU A 15 -9.65 8.49 -6.61
N ASP A 16 -9.52 8.13 -5.34
CA ASP A 16 -8.26 7.72 -4.77
C ASP A 16 -7.87 6.35 -5.34
N ILE A 17 -6.59 6.22 -5.69
CA ILE A 17 -6.03 4.98 -6.19
C ILE A 17 -5.18 4.38 -5.07
N MET A 18 -5.63 3.24 -4.55
CA MET A 18 -4.81 2.44 -3.64
C MET A 18 -3.77 1.66 -4.45
N VAL A 19 -2.52 1.71 -4.01
CA VAL A 19 -1.41 0.96 -4.59
C VAL A 19 -0.61 0.28 -3.49
N TRP A 20 0.03 -0.83 -3.83
CA TRP A 20 0.97 -1.53 -2.95
C TRP A 20 2.32 -1.71 -3.64
N GLY A 21 3.41 -1.52 -2.92
CA GLY A 21 4.75 -1.80 -3.40
C GLY A 21 5.77 -1.89 -2.26
N GLY A 22 6.81 -2.69 -2.46
CA GLY A 22 7.95 -2.83 -1.55
C GLY A 22 9.24 -2.32 -2.19
N ILE A 23 10.13 -1.79 -1.36
CA ILE A 23 11.46 -1.28 -1.75
C ILE A 23 12.52 -2.00 -0.92
N GLY A 24 13.61 -2.41 -1.56
CA GLY A 24 14.83 -2.88 -0.93
C GLY A 24 16.03 -2.04 -1.36
N TYR A 25 17.22 -2.33 -0.82
CA TYR A 25 18.44 -1.54 -1.07
C TYR A 25 18.77 -1.35 -2.57
N HIS A 26 18.65 -2.41 -3.37
CA HIS A 26 19.04 -2.41 -4.80
C HIS A 26 17.91 -2.93 -5.71
N SER A 27 16.69 -3.03 -5.19
CA SER A 27 15.57 -3.68 -5.87
C SER A 27 14.25 -3.11 -5.40
N ARG A 28 13.19 -3.36 -6.17
CA ARG A 28 11.82 -3.02 -5.84
C ARG A 28 10.89 -4.11 -6.34
N THR A 29 9.76 -4.30 -5.66
CA THR A 29 8.68 -5.10 -6.22
C THR A 29 7.98 -4.33 -7.34
N PRO A 30 7.18 -4.99 -8.19
CA PRO A 30 6.16 -4.32 -8.97
C PRO A 30 5.24 -3.47 -8.06
N LEU A 31 4.78 -2.33 -8.59
CA LEU A 31 3.74 -1.52 -7.96
C LEU A 31 2.38 -2.05 -8.42
N VAL A 32 1.57 -2.56 -7.49
CA VAL A 32 0.26 -3.16 -7.80
C VAL A 32 -0.83 -2.15 -7.50
N ARG A 33 -1.73 -1.95 -8.45
CA ARG A 33 -2.95 -1.18 -8.23
C ARG A 33 -3.99 -2.08 -7.55
N ILE A 34 -4.48 -1.65 -6.39
CA ILE A 34 -5.54 -2.33 -5.66
C ILE A 34 -6.89 -1.73 -6.03
N ALA A 35 -7.84 -2.59 -6.38
CA ALA A 35 -9.22 -2.16 -6.61
C ALA A 35 -9.93 -1.96 -5.26
N GLY A 36 -10.26 -0.71 -4.92
CA GLY A 36 -10.87 -0.34 -3.65
C GLY A 36 -9.93 -0.55 -2.46
N THR A 37 -10.51 -0.72 -1.26
CA THR A 37 -9.74 -0.92 -0.02
C THR A 37 -9.20 -2.35 0.09
N LEU A 38 -7.90 -2.47 0.38
CA LEU A 38 -7.26 -3.76 0.70
C LEU A 38 -7.65 -4.19 2.12
N ASN A 39 -8.01 -5.45 2.30
CA ASN A 39 -8.28 -6.04 3.61
C ASN A 39 -7.46 -7.32 3.77
N SER A 40 -7.44 -7.91 4.97
CA SER A 40 -6.63 -9.09 5.28
C SER A 40 -6.94 -10.31 4.41
N GLN A 41 -8.21 -10.51 4.04
CA GLN A 41 -8.62 -11.63 3.19
C GLN A 41 -8.10 -11.48 1.75
N ARG A 42 -8.06 -10.24 1.26
CA ARG A 42 -7.59 -9.90 -0.09
C ARG A 42 -6.07 -9.74 -0.16
N TYR A 43 -5.43 -9.35 0.94
CA TYR A 43 -3.99 -9.10 0.99
C TYR A 43 -3.16 -10.31 0.57
N ILE A 44 -3.53 -11.51 1.01
CA ILE A 44 -2.78 -12.72 0.68
C ILE A 44 -2.79 -13.00 -0.84
N PRO A 45 -3.95 -13.18 -1.49
CA PRO A 45 -3.99 -13.53 -2.91
C PRO A 45 -3.68 -12.34 -3.85
N GLU A 46 -3.92 -11.09 -3.44
CA GLU A 46 -3.69 -9.92 -4.32
C GLU A 46 -2.29 -9.31 -4.18
N VAL A 47 -1.61 -9.51 -3.04
CA VAL A 47 -0.32 -8.89 -2.75
C VAL A 47 0.73 -9.90 -2.30
N PHE A 48 0.45 -10.69 -1.25
CA PHE A 48 1.48 -11.52 -0.64
C PHE A 48 1.99 -12.62 -1.57
N GLU A 49 1.09 -13.47 -2.06
CA GLU A 49 1.44 -14.59 -2.93
C GLU A 49 1.99 -14.13 -4.29
N PRO A 50 1.40 -13.16 -5.01
CA PRO A 50 1.89 -12.79 -6.33
C PRO A 50 3.11 -11.85 -6.31
N VAL A 51 3.38 -11.14 -5.21
CA VAL A 51 4.42 -10.09 -5.19
C VAL A 51 5.46 -10.30 -4.10
N ILE A 52 5.03 -10.40 -2.85
CA ILE A 52 5.96 -10.49 -1.71
C ILE A 52 6.74 -11.80 -1.77
N LEU A 53 6.03 -12.92 -1.91
CA LEU A 53 6.63 -14.24 -1.84
C LEU A 53 7.69 -14.47 -2.94
N PRO A 54 7.45 -14.18 -4.23
CA PRO A 54 8.48 -14.30 -5.26
C PRO A 54 9.66 -13.36 -5.04
N TYR A 55 9.40 -12.16 -4.52
CA TYR A 55 10.47 -11.20 -4.21
C TYR A 55 11.38 -11.70 -3.09
N LEU A 56 10.80 -12.24 -2.01
CA LEU A 56 11.57 -12.81 -0.89
C LEU A 56 12.33 -14.06 -1.32
N GLN A 57 11.74 -14.93 -2.16
CA GLN A 57 12.39 -16.13 -2.66
C GLN A 57 13.57 -15.82 -3.61
N SER A 58 13.48 -14.72 -4.36
CA SER A 58 14.54 -14.29 -5.28
C SER A 58 15.61 -13.41 -4.63
N THR A 59 15.37 -12.91 -3.41
CA THR A 59 16.29 -12.02 -2.70
C THR A 59 16.91 -12.73 -1.50
N ALA A 60 18.19 -13.12 -1.63
CA ALA A 60 18.92 -13.75 -0.54
C ALA A 60 18.88 -12.88 0.72
N THR A 61 18.54 -13.48 1.87
CA THR A 61 18.51 -12.82 3.20
C THR A 61 17.52 -11.66 3.36
N ALA A 62 16.53 -11.52 2.48
CA ALA A 62 15.51 -10.49 2.65
C ALA A 62 14.69 -10.69 3.93
N ILE A 63 14.51 -9.60 4.69
CA ILE A 63 13.58 -9.52 5.80
C ILE A 63 12.38 -8.71 5.31
N PHE A 64 11.19 -9.27 5.49
CA PHE A 64 9.95 -8.58 5.17
C PHE A 64 9.53 -7.66 6.33
N GLN A 65 9.32 -6.38 6.04
CA GLN A 65 8.84 -5.39 6.99
C GLN A 65 7.69 -4.61 6.35
N GLN A 66 6.62 -4.41 7.12
CA GLN A 66 5.48 -3.57 6.78
C GLN A 66 4.93 -2.91 8.06
N ASP A 67 3.95 -2.03 7.92
CA ASP A 67 3.21 -1.47 9.06
C ASP A 67 2.31 -2.51 9.75
N ASN A 68 1.59 -2.08 10.80
CA ASN A 68 0.70 -2.91 11.61
C ASN A 68 -0.80 -2.62 11.30
N ALA A 69 -1.12 -2.24 10.05
CA ALA A 69 -2.50 -2.08 9.62
C ALA A 69 -3.29 -3.40 9.62
#